data_AF-A0A453J8J0-F1
#
_entry.id   AF-A0A453J8J0-F1
#
_cell.length_a   1.000
_cell.length_b   1.000
_cell.length_c   1.000
_cell.angle_alpha   90.00
_cell.angle_beta   90.00
_cell.angle_gamma   90.00
#
_symmetry.space_group_name_H-M   'P 1'
#
loop_
_entity.id
_entity.type
_entity.pdbx_description
1 polymer ?
#
loop_
_entity_poly.entity_id
_entity_poly.type
_entity_poly.pdbx_seq_one_letter_code
_entity_poly.pdbx_strand_id
1 'polypeptide(L)'
;KKIKMVDTLSEEKIIGYFKNKSILITGSTGFLGKILVEKILRVQPDVKKIYLPVRAVDAAAAKHRVETEVVGKELFGLLREKHGDGFQSFIGVKIVPLAGDVMREDFGVDSETLRELRVTQELDVIVNGAATTNFYERYDVALDVNVMGVKHMCNFAKKCPNLKVLLHVSTAYVAGEKQGLVQERPFKNGETLLEGTHLDIDTELRLAKDLKKQLEADVDSSPKAERKAMKDLGLTRARHFGWPNTYVFTKSMGEMVLGQLQCDVPVVIVRPSIITSVQNDPLPGWIEGTRTIDTIVIGYAKQNLAYFLADLNLTMDVVSNVVLCMQLRYIPGNGWLSVQSSPVQESVQ
;
A
#
# COMPACT_ATOMS: atom_id res chain seq x y z
N LYS A 1 -16.52 -30.22 3.14
CA LYS A 1 -15.93 -30.36 1.78
C LYS A 1 -14.42 -30.23 1.92
N LYS A 2 -13.63 -31.26 1.55
CA LYS A 2 -12.16 -31.20 1.57
C LYS A 2 -11.73 -30.02 0.69
N ILE A 3 -11.04 -29.03 1.27
CA ILE A 3 -10.40 -27.95 0.54
C ILE A 3 -9.31 -28.64 -0.29
N LYS A 4 -9.46 -28.67 -1.62
CA LYS A 4 -8.35 -29.05 -2.50
C LYS A 4 -7.25 -28.03 -2.25
N MET A 5 -6.14 -28.48 -1.65
CA MET A 5 -4.92 -27.70 -1.63
C MET A 5 -4.60 -27.35 -3.08
N VAL A 6 -4.61 -26.06 -3.39
CA VAL A 6 -4.15 -25.58 -4.69
C VAL A 6 -2.64 -25.73 -4.68
N ASP A 7 -2.10 -26.39 -5.70
CA ASP A 7 -0.67 -26.57 -5.89
C ASP A 7 0.05 -25.24 -5.59
N THR A 8 0.89 -25.25 -4.56
CA THR A 8 1.75 -24.11 -4.24
C THR A 8 2.63 -23.83 -5.45
N LEU A 9 2.50 -22.63 -6.03
CA LEU A 9 3.39 -22.18 -7.10
C LEU A 9 4.83 -22.21 -6.57
N SER A 10 5.73 -22.84 -7.32
CA SER A 10 7.14 -22.87 -6.95
C SER A 10 7.74 -21.46 -7.03
N GLU A 11 8.78 -21.19 -6.25
CA GLU A 11 9.46 -19.90 -6.23
C GLU A 11 9.97 -19.54 -7.64
N GLU A 12 10.47 -20.50 -8.41
CA GLU A 12 10.95 -20.25 -9.78
C GLU A 12 9.84 -19.79 -10.71
N LYS A 13 8.60 -20.29 -10.54
CA LYS A 13 7.45 -19.84 -11.34
C LYS A 13 7.06 -18.40 -11.00
N ILE A 14 7.11 -18.04 -9.73
CA ILE A 14 6.80 -16.67 -9.27
C ILE A 14 7.86 -15.69 -9.77
N ILE A 15 9.14 -16.05 -9.60
CA ILE A 15 10.27 -15.27 -10.13
C ILE A 15 10.16 -15.14 -11.66
N GLY A 16 9.90 -16.25 -12.35
CA GLY A 16 9.75 -16.30 -13.80
C GLY A 16 8.59 -15.44 -14.33
N TYR A 17 7.52 -15.25 -13.55
CA TYR A 17 6.38 -14.41 -13.95
C TYR A 17 6.78 -12.97 -14.24
N PHE A 18 7.72 -12.40 -13.47
CA PHE A 18 8.16 -11.02 -13.62
C PHE A 18 9.18 -10.81 -14.75
N LYS A 19 9.65 -11.88 -15.39
CA LYS A 19 10.58 -11.80 -16.52
C LYS A 19 9.96 -11.04 -17.68
N ASN A 20 10.68 -10.05 -18.21
CA ASN A 20 10.25 -9.17 -19.30
C ASN A 20 8.93 -8.41 -19.03
N LYS A 21 8.50 -8.31 -17.76
CA LYS A 21 7.30 -7.56 -17.38
C LYS A 21 7.61 -6.12 -17.01
N SER A 22 6.69 -5.23 -17.34
CA SER A 22 6.68 -3.86 -16.86
C SER A 22 5.73 -3.72 -15.67
N ILE A 23 6.20 -3.10 -14.59
CA ILE A 23 5.51 -3.01 -13.31
C ILE A 23 5.41 -1.55 -12.89
N LEU A 24 4.26 -1.10 -12.42
CA LEU A 24 4.07 0.22 -11.81
C LEU A 24 3.83 0.02 -10.32
N ILE A 25 4.65 0.66 -9.48
CA ILE A 25 4.57 0.54 -8.02
C ILE A 25 4.34 1.93 -7.42
N THR A 26 3.14 2.16 -6.88
CA THR A 26 2.88 3.36 -6.08
C THR A 26 3.35 3.14 -4.63
N GLY A 27 3.77 4.21 -3.95
CA GLY A 27 4.25 4.10 -2.57
C GLY A 27 5.63 3.43 -2.45
N SER A 28 6.44 3.47 -3.52
CA SER A 28 7.80 2.92 -3.55
C SER A 28 8.76 3.59 -2.57
N THR A 29 8.51 4.84 -2.19
CA THR A 29 9.22 5.54 -1.10
C THR A 29 8.73 5.14 0.29
N GLY A 30 7.75 4.25 0.40
CA GLY A 30 7.35 3.60 1.65
C GLY A 30 8.23 2.39 1.97
N PHE A 31 8.12 1.85 3.19
CA PHE A 31 8.95 0.75 3.65
C PHE A 31 8.75 -0.53 2.81
N LEU A 32 7.51 -1.02 2.72
CA LEU A 32 7.14 -2.19 1.91
C LEU A 32 7.46 -2.00 0.42
N GLY A 33 7.27 -0.78 -0.10
CA GLY A 33 7.54 -0.45 -1.49
C GLY A 33 9.02 -0.64 -1.88
N LYS A 34 9.96 -0.20 -1.02
CA LYS A 34 11.40 -0.38 -1.26
C LYS A 34 11.79 -1.85 -1.29
N ILE A 35 11.28 -2.62 -0.33
CA ILE A 35 11.53 -4.07 -0.23
C ILE A 35 11.03 -4.78 -1.47
N LEU A 36 9.83 -4.42 -1.95
CA LEU A 36 9.28 -5.02 -3.17
C LEU A 36 10.15 -4.68 -4.40
N VAL A 37 10.57 -3.42 -4.55
CA VAL A 37 11.45 -3.01 -5.66
C VAL A 37 12.80 -3.75 -5.59
N GLU A 38 13.44 -3.79 -4.43
CA GLU A 38 14.71 -4.51 -4.23
C GLU A 38 14.57 -5.99 -4.54
N LYS A 39 13.55 -6.65 -3.96
CA LYS A 39 13.33 -8.09 -4.11
C LYS A 39 13.14 -8.45 -5.57
N ILE A 40 12.29 -7.73 -6.31
CA ILE A 40 12.06 -7.96 -7.74
C ILE A 40 13.36 -7.87 -8.52
N LEU A 41 14.14 -6.80 -8.32
CA LEU A 41 15.39 -6.59 -9.05
C LEU A 41 16.45 -7.66 -8.72
N ARG A 42 16.51 -8.11 -7.46
CA ARG A 42 17.49 -9.09 -7.01
C ARG A 42 17.18 -10.50 -7.53
N VAL A 43 15.92 -10.92 -7.45
CA VAL A 43 15.52 -12.28 -7.83
C VAL A 43 15.15 -12.43 -9.31
N GLN A 44 14.70 -11.34 -9.95
CA GLN A 44 14.35 -11.31 -11.36
C GLN A 44 14.99 -10.11 -12.08
N PRO A 45 16.31 -10.17 -12.37
CA PRO A 45 17.01 -9.09 -13.07
C PRO A 45 16.53 -8.89 -14.52
N ASP A 46 15.82 -9.84 -15.12
CA ASP A 46 15.24 -9.71 -16.46
C ASP A 46 13.88 -9.00 -16.48
N VAL A 47 13.42 -8.42 -15.35
CA VAL A 47 12.26 -7.51 -15.37
C VAL A 47 12.49 -6.39 -16.39
N LYS A 48 11.46 -5.99 -17.14
CA LYS A 48 11.63 -5.03 -18.24
C LYS A 48 11.86 -3.62 -17.70
N LYS A 49 10.85 -3.09 -16.99
CA LYS A 49 10.87 -1.76 -16.37
C LYS A 49 10.04 -1.76 -15.09
N ILE A 50 10.47 -0.96 -14.11
CA ILE A 50 9.70 -0.65 -12.90
C ILE A 50 9.46 0.85 -12.87
N TYR A 51 8.22 1.26 -13.09
CA TYR A 51 7.77 2.65 -13.06
C TYR A 51 7.40 3.03 -11.62
N LEU A 52 7.99 4.11 -11.13
CA LEU A 52 7.83 4.56 -9.74
C LEU A 52 7.25 5.98 -9.71
N PRO A 53 5.92 6.15 -9.69
CA PRO A 53 5.28 7.42 -9.39
C PRO A 53 5.64 7.88 -7.97
N VAL A 54 6.32 9.02 -7.87
CA VAL A 54 6.72 9.64 -6.60
C VAL A 54 6.35 11.11 -6.60
N ARG A 55 5.89 11.62 -5.45
CA ARG A 55 5.55 13.04 -5.30
C ARG A 55 6.79 13.89 -5.48
N ALA A 56 6.81 14.67 -6.54
CA ALA A 56 7.91 15.55 -6.92
C ALA A 56 7.36 16.66 -7.81
N VAL A 57 8.07 17.78 -7.87
CA VAL A 57 7.68 18.94 -8.68
C VAL A 57 7.96 18.74 -10.18
N ASP A 58 8.97 17.92 -10.50
CA ASP A 58 9.40 17.62 -11.86
C ASP A 58 10.16 16.28 -11.92
N ALA A 59 10.55 15.87 -13.12
CA ALA A 59 11.26 14.62 -13.37
C ALA A 59 12.65 14.55 -12.70
N ALA A 60 13.37 15.67 -12.57
CA ALA A 60 14.68 15.70 -11.94
C ALA A 60 14.56 15.47 -10.43
N ALA A 61 13.60 16.12 -9.79
CA ALA A 61 13.25 15.91 -8.38
C ALA A 61 12.73 14.48 -8.14
N ALA A 62 11.94 13.92 -9.05
CA ALA A 62 11.49 12.53 -8.96
C ALA A 62 12.66 11.55 -9.01
N LYS A 63 13.61 11.77 -9.94
CA LYS A 63 14.83 10.97 -10.04
C LYS A 63 15.67 11.05 -8.78
N HIS A 64 15.99 12.26 -8.33
CA HIS A 64 16.76 12.48 -7.10
C HIS A 64 16.10 11.82 -5.88
N ARG A 65 14.77 11.91 -5.79
CA ARG A 65 14.01 11.30 -4.71
C ARG A 65 14.07 9.78 -4.72
N VAL A 66 13.94 9.15 -5.90
CA VAL A 66 14.09 7.69 -6.02
C VAL A 66 15.53 7.25 -5.70
N GLU A 67 16.53 8.01 -6.15
CA GLU A 67 17.94 7.72 -5.85
C GLU A 67 18.22 7.79 -4.35
N THR A 68 17.73 8.81 -3.66
CA THR A 68 18.02 9.05 -2.24
C THR A 68 17.13 8.23 -1.30
N GLU A 69 15.83 8.21 -1.54
CA GLU A 69 14.88 7.54 -0.66
C GLU A 69 14.80 6.05 -0.94
N VAL A 70 15.00 5.55 -2.17
CA VAL A 70 14.81 4.13 -2.51
C VAL A 70 16.14 3.42 -2.74
N VAL A 71 16.83 3.75 -3.84
CA VAL A 71 18.01 2.99 -4.31
C VAL A 71 19.23 3.20 -3.42
N GLY A 72 19.35 4.38 -2.81
CA GLY A 72 20.45 4.76 -1.93
C GLY A 72 20.44 4.11 -0.56
N LYS A 73 19.36 3.39 -0.19
CA LYS A 73 19.27 2.71 1.11
C LYS A 73 20.20 1.50 1.20
N GLU A 74 20.61 1.14 2.42
CA GLU A 74 21.41 -0.06 2.70
C GLU A 74 20.71 -1.34 2.23
N LEU A 75 19.37 -1.32 2.14
CA LEU A 75 18.55 -2.39 1.57
C LEU A 75 19.05 -2.86 0.19
N PHE A 76 19.54 -1.95 -0.65
CA PHE A 76 20.06 -2.26 -2.00
C PHE A 76 21.54 -2.72 -1.99
N GLY A 77 22.11 -3.02 -0.81
CA GLY A 77 23.51 -3.42 -0.64
C GLY A 77 23.90 -4.64 -1.46
N LEU A 78 23.11 -5.72 -1.40
CA LEU A 78 23.37 -6.95 -2.17
C LEU A 78 23.34 -6.71 -3.68
N LEU A 79 22.46 -5.84 -4.17
CA LEU A 79 22.44 -5.45 -5.59
C LEU A 79 23.69 -4.64 -5.96
N ARG A 80 24.14 -3.73 -5.09
CA ARG A 80 25.40 -2.98 -5.31
C ARG A 80 26.60 -3.91 -5.36
N GLU A 81 26.71 -4.86 -4.43
CA GLU A 81 27.77 -5.87 -4.41
C GLU A 81 27.75 -6.74 -5.66
N LYS A 82 26.56 -7.22 -6.06
CA LYS A 82 26.39 -8.07 -7.25
C LYS A 82 26.78 -7.38 -8.55
N HIS A 83 26.46 -6.10 -8.70
CA HIS A 83 26.65 -5.37 -9.96
C HIS A 83 27.92 -4.51 -10.00
N GLY A 84 28.58 -4.27 -8.86
CA GLY A 84 29.78 -3.42 -8.76
C GLY A 84 29.58 -2.05 -9.43
N ASP A 85 30.56 -1.63 -10.22
CA ASP A 85 30.52 -0.37 -10.99
C ASP A 85 29.33 -0.30 -11.97
N GLY A 86 28.79 -1.45 -12.38
CA GLY A 86 27.63 -1.56 -13.26
C GLY A 86 26.29 -1.28 -12.58
N PHE A 87 26.24 -1.11 -11.25
CA PHE A 87 25.00 -0.95 -10.49
C PHE A 87 24.14 0.22 -10.98
N GLN A 88 24.74 1.39 -11.18
CA GLN A 88 23.99 2.57 -11.62
C GLN A 88 23.42 2.41 -13.04
N SER A 89 24.17 1.75 -13.92
CA SER A 89 23.69 1.41 -15.27
C SER A 89 22.52 0.41 -15.21
N PHE A 90 22.64 -0.64 -14.40
CA PHE A 90 21.56 -1.60 -14.17
C PHE A 90 20.30 -0.92 -13.65
N ILE A 91 20.41 -0.09 -12.61
CA ILE A 91 19.28 0.66 -12.05
C ILE A 91 18.68 1.61 -13.09
N GLY A 92 19.50 2.38 -13.81
CA GLY A 92 19.02 3.32 -14.84
C GLY A 92 18.30 2.63 -16.01
N VAL A 93 18.66 1.38 -16.31
CA VAL A 93 17.95 0.57 -17.30
C VAL A 93 16.64 0.03 -16.74
N LYS A 94 16.54 -0.29 -15.44
CA LYS A 94 15.37 -0.98 -14.88
C LYS A 94 14.34 -0.07 -14.23
N ILE A 95 14.74 0.99 -13.55
CA ILE A 95 13.84 1.89 -12.81
C ILE A 95 13.55 3.14 -13.62
N VAL A 96 12.28 3.55 -13.65
CA VAL A 96 11.82 4.80 -14.27
C VAL A 96 11.06 5.62 -13.23
N PRO A 97 11.71 6.62 -12.62
CA PRO A 97 11.05 7.58 -11.73
C PRO A 97 10.03 8.41 -12.52
N LEU A 98 8.83 8.57 -11.98
CA LEU A 98 7.80 9.43 -12.56
C LEU A 98 7.39 10.48 -11.53
N ALA A 99 7.42 11.76 -11.90
CA ALA A 99 6.89 12.82 -11.07
C ALA A 99 5.36 12.72 -11.05
N GLY A 100 4.79 12.36 -9.91
CA GLY A 100 3.37 12.06 -9.83
C GLY A 100 2.80 12.04 -8.42
N ASP A 101 1.48 12.16 -8.32
CA ASP A 101 0.70 12.05 -7.10
C ASP A 101 -0.54 11.18 -7.35
N VAL A 102 -0.75 10.18 -6.49
CA VAL A 102 -1.90 9.29 -6.56
C VAL A 102 -3.23 10.00 -6.34
N MET A 103 -3.21 11.20 -5.73
CA MET A 103 -4.40 12.04 -5.55
C MET A 103 -4.92 12.64 -6.88
N ARG A 104 -4.23 12.40 -8.00
CA ARG A 104 -4.57 12.95 -9.33
C ARG A 104 -4.83 11.83 -10.32
N GLU A 105 -5.63 12.14 -11.34
CA GLU A 105 -5.81 11.26 -12.49
C GLU A 105 -4.47 10.96 -13.16
N ASP A 106 -4.34 9.72 -13.67
CA ASP A 106 -3.10 9.21 -14.29
C ASP A 106 -1.85 9.38 -13.40
N PHE A 107 -2.07 9.32 -12.07
CA PHE A 107 -1.06 9.58 -11.04
C PHE A 107 -0.42 10.96 -11.16
N GLY A 108 -1.08 11.94 -11.78
CA GLY A 108 -0.53 13.28 -12.00
C GLY A 108 0.67 13.33 -12.93
N VAL A 109 0.99 12.24 -13.63
CA VAL A 109 2.04 12.19 -14.65
C VAL A 109 1.48 12.82 -15.92
N ASP A 110 2.25 13.70 -16.56
CA ASP A 110 1.78 14.35 -17.77
C ASP A 110 1.60 13.36 -18.93
N SER A 111 0.64 13.66 -19.80
CA SER A 111 0.24 12.75 -20.88
C SER A 111 1.33 12.54 -21.94
N GLU A 112 2.27 13.47 -22.08
CA GLU A 112 3.38 13.38 -23.02
C GLU A 112 4.40 12.35 -22.52
N THR A 113 4.82 12.44 -21.26
CA THR A 113 5.68 11.45 -20.59
C THR A 113 5.06 10.05 -20.67
N LEU A 114 3.77 9.89 -20.37
CA LEU A 114 3.10 8.59 -20.45
C LEU A 114 3.10 8.00 -21.86
N ARG A 115 2.95 8.86 -22.89
CA ARG A 115 2.95 8.48 -24.30
C ARG A 115 4.35 8.12 -24.78
N GLU A 116 5.35 8.95 -24.50
CA GLU A 116 6.76 8.74 -24.88
C GLU A 116 7.33 7.44 -24.28
N LEU A 117 7.06 7.21 -22.99
CA LEU A 117 7.47 6.00 -22.30
C LEU A 117 6.56 4.80 -22.58
N ARG A 118 5.49 5.01 -23.36
CA ARG A 118 4.48 4.00 -23.71
C ARG A 118 3.92 3.25 -22.49
N VAL A 119 3.82 3.92 -21.33
CA VAL A 119 3.54 3.27 -20.04
C VAL A 119 2.26 2.45 -20.12
N THR A 120 1.17 3.04 -20.60
CA THR A 120 -0.13 2.36 -20.70
C THR A 120 -0.10 1.14 -21.64
N GLN A 121 0.72 1.18 -22.69
CA GLN A 121 0.80 0.11 -23.67
C GLN A 121 1.71 -1.03 -23.23
N GLU A 122 2.71 -0.76 -22.38
CA GLU A 122 3.69 -1.77 -21.98
C GLU A 122 3.42 -2.38 -20.60
N LEU A 123 2.55 -1.77 -19.79
CA LEU A 123 2.35 -2.16 -18.40
C LEU A 123 1.64 -3.52 -18.25
N ASP A 124 2.24 -4.41 -17.47
CA ASP A 124 1.68 -5.73 -17.16
C ASP A 124 1.13 -5.84 -15.73
N VAL A 125 1.70 -5.10 -14.78
CA VAL A 125 1.38 -5.22 -13.36
C VAL A 125 1.27 -3.85 -12.72
N ILE A 126 0.20 -3.62 -11.95
CA ILE A 126 0.10 -2.48 -11.04
C ILE A 126 0.14 -3.00 -9.60
N VAL A 127 1.02 -2.42 -8.78
CA VAL A 127 1.04 -2.61 -7.33
C VAL A 127 0.73 -1.26 -6.67
N ASN A 128 -0.46 -1.17 -6.11
CA ASN A 128 -0.90 0.01 -5.38
C ASN A 128 -0.61 -0.14 -3.88
N GLY A 129 0.55 0.38 -3.47
CA GLY A 129 1.00 0.44 -2.08
C GLY A 129 0.99 1.84 -1.47
N ALA A 130 0.64 2.88 -2.23
CA ALA A 130 0.52 4.23 -1.71
C ALA A 130 -0.68 4.34 -0.77
N ALA A 131 -0.41 4.81 0.44
CA ALA A 131 -1.42 5.14 1.43
C ALA A 131 -0.88 6.21 2.39
N THR A 132 -1.78 6.97 3.01
CA THR A 132 -1.45 7.58 4.29
C THR A 132 -1.75 6.57 5.39
N THR A 133 -0.73 6.18 6.14
CA THR A 133 -0.84 5.18 7.23
C THR A 133 -0.96 5.82 8.61
N ASN A 134 -1.13 7.14 8.67
CA ASN A 134 -1.26 7.88 9.90
C ASN A 134 -2.69 7.75 10.43
N PHE A 135 -2.85 7.13 11.61
CA PHE A 135 -4.15 6.88 12.23
C PHE A 135 -4.93 8.17 12.56
N TYR A 136 -4.22 9.29 12.68
CA TYR A 136 -4.77 10.61 12.97
C TYR A 136 -4.39 11.63 11.89
N GLU A 137 -4.53 11.22 10.62
CA GLU A 137 -4.39 12.12 9.48
C GLU A 137 -5.62 13.00 9.27
N ARG A 138 -5.44 14.15 8.63
CA ARG A 138 -6.55 14.95 8.11
C ARG A 138 -7.44 14.10 7.22
N TYR A 139 -8.75 14.20 7.42
CA TYR A 139 -9.71 13.38 6.70
C TYR A 139 -9.73 13.62 5.19
N ASP A 140 -9.63 14.88 4.74
CA ASP A 140 -9.55 15.22 3.32
C ASP A 140 -8.35 14.54 2.63
N VAL A 141 -7.16 14.62 3.24
CA VAL A 141 -5.95 13.95 2.73
C VAL A 141 -6.12 12.43 2.74
N ALA A 142 -6.71 11.86 3.79
CA ALA A 142 -6.91 10.42 3.87
C ALA A 142 -7.89 9.90 2.80
N LEU A 143 -8.97 10.64 2.54
CA LEU A 143 -9.91 10.33 1.46
C LEU A 143 -9.23 10.45 0.09
N ASP A 144 -8.51 11.53 -0.17
CA ASP A 144 -7.86 11.76 -1.46
C ASP A 144 -6.82 10.66 -1.79
N VAL A 145 -6.04 10.23 -0.80
CA VAL A 145 -5.01 9.21 -1.01
C VAL A 145 -5.59 7.79 -1.03
N ASN A 146 -6.34 7.40 0.00
CA ASN A 146 -6.73 6.01 0.21
C ASN A 146 -8.02 5.62 -0.54
N VAL A 147 -8.83 6.60 -0.95
CA VAL A 147 -10.12 6.37 -1.63
C VAL A 147 -10.06 6.86 -3.07
N MET A 148 -9.82 8.17 -3.27
CA MET A 148 -9.75 8.73 -4.62
C MET A 148 -8.52 8.22 -5.38
N GLY A 149 -7.38 8.00 -4.71
CA GLY A 149 -6.22 7.36 -5.32
C GLY A 149 -6.50 5.95 -5.85
N VAL A 150 -7.39 5.19 -5.20
CA VAL A 150 -7.85 3.90 -5.73
C VAL A 150 -8.71 4.12 -6.98
N LYS A 151 -9.63 5.09 -6.97
CA LYS A 151 -10.43 5.45 -8.15
C LYS A 151 -9.55 5.85 -9.33
N HIS A 152 -8.56 6.72 -9.13
CA HIS A 152 -7.62 7.16 -10.16
C HIS A 152 -6.80 5.99 -10.71
N MET A 153 -6.29 5.12 -9.83
CA MET A 153 -5.59 3.90 -10.23
C MET A 153 -6.48 2.95 -11.05
N CYS A 154 -7.74 2.72 -10.65
CA CYS A 154 -8.67 1.89 -11.42
C CYS A 154 -8.93 2.48 -12.80
N ASN A 155 -9.11 3.80 -12.90
CA ASN A 155 -9.30 4.48 -14.18
C ASN A 155 -8.06 4.38 -15.07
N PHE A 156 -6.85 4.50 -14.50
CA PHE A 156 -5.61 4.29 -15.23
C PHE A 156 -5.45 2.84 -15.71
N ALA A 157 -5.79 1.87 -14.87
CA ALA A 157 -5.74 0.45 -15.19
C ALA A 157 -6.60 0.10 -16.41
N LYS A 158 -7.79 0.71 -16.54
CA LYS A 158 -8.67 0.55 -17.72
C LYS A 158 -8.06 1.06 -19.03
N LYS A 159 -7.10 1.99 -18.95
CA LYS A 159 -6.35 2.49 -20.12
C LYS A 159 -5.20 1.56 -20.55
N CYS A 160 -4.92 0.49 -19.78
CA CYS A 160 -3.76 -0.38 -19.99
C CYS A 160 -4.17 -1.73 -20.62
N PRO A 161 -4.15 -1.90 -21.95
CA PRO A 161 -4.67 -3.09 -22.63
C PRO A 161 -3.90 -4.39 -22.31
N ASN A 162 -2.63 -4.28 -21.88
CA ASN A 162 -1.77 -5.43 -21.59
C ASN A 162 -1.73 -5.79 -20.10
N LEU A 163 -2.42 -5.03 -19.24
CA LEU A 163 -2.41 -5.23 -17.80
C LEU A 163 -2.95 -6.62 -17.45
N LYS A 164 -2.17 -7.37 -16.66
CA LYS A 164 -2.47 -8.76 -16.27
C LYS A 164 -3.00 -8.87 -14.86
N VAL A 165 -2.57 -7.99 -13.97
CA VAL A 165 -3.01 -8.01 -12.57
C VAL A 165 -2.86 -6.62 -11.93
N LEU A 166 -3.82 -6.31 -11.07
CA LEU A 166 -3.80 -5.16 -10.19
C LEU A 166 -3.77 -5.65 -8.74
N LEU A 167 -2.70 -5.34 -8.02
CA LEU A 167 -2.58 -5.63 -6.60
C LEU A 167 -2.82 -4.36 -5.79
N HIS A 168 -3.70 -4.43 -4.80
CA HIS A 168 -3.96 -3.36 -3.85
C HIS A 168 -3.55 -3.80 -2.43
N VAL A 169 -2.68 -3.02 -1.81
CA VAL A 169 -2.31 -3.24 -0.41
C VAL A 169 -3.32 -2.52 0.48
N SER A 170 -4.09 -3.29 1.24
CA SER A 170 -5.02 -2.84 2.26
C SER A 170 -4.45 -3.09 3.67
N THR A 171 -5.27 -3.49 4.64
CA THR A 171 -4.83 -3.89 5.98
C THR A 171 -5.81 -4.87 6.61
N ALA A 172 -5.33 -5.81 7.42
CA ALA A 172 -6.17 -6.76 8.17
C ALA A 172 -7.16 -6.04 9.09
N TYR A 173 -6.77 -4.86 9.59
CA TYR A 173 -7.56 -4.06 10.51
C TYR A 173 -8.83 -3.48 9.90
N VAL A 174 -9.07 -3.56 8.57
CA VAL A 174 -10.36 -3.17 7.98
C VAL A 174 -11.54 -3.96 8.57
N ALA A 175 -11.27 -5.12 9.18
CA ALA A 175 -12.24 -5.90 9.95
C ALA A 175 -12.65 -5.25 11.29
N GLY A 176 -11.99 -4.16 11.69
CA GLY A 176 -12.18 -3.46 12.96
C GLY A 176 -11.76 -4.31 14.15
N GLU A 177 -12.57 -4.27 15.22
CA GLU A 177 -12.32 -4.94 16.50
C GLU A 177 -13.08 -6.27 16.61
N LYS A 178 -13.49 -6.86 15.48
CA LYS A 178 -14.19 -8.15 15.45
C LYS A 178 -13.31 -9.25 16.04
N GLN A 179 -13.89 -10.02 16.96
CA GLN A 179 -13.24 -11.17 17.57
C GLN A 179 -13.58 -12.47 16.83
N GLY A 180 -12.70 -13.46 16.96
CA GLY A 180 -12.88 -14.78 16.37
C GLY A 180 -12.47 -14.85 14.89
N LEU A 181 -13.02 -15.83 14.18
CA LEU A 181 -12.65 -16.13 12.81
C LEU A 181 -13.26 -15.12 11.82
N VAL A 182 -12.44 -14.22 11.30
CA VAL A 182 -12.83 -13.29 10.24
C VAL A 182 -12.53 -13.89 8.87
N GLN A 183 -13.57 -14.11 8.07
CA GLN A 183 -13.42 -14.61 6.71
C GLN A 183 -12.97 -13.50 5.75
N GLU A 184 -12.06 -13.82 4.84
CA GLU A 184 -11.71 -12.89 3.77
C GLU A 184 -12.86 -12.81 2.78
N ARG A 185 -13.48 -11.64 2.71
CA ARG A 185 -14.47 -11.33 1.67
C ARG A 185 -14.32 -9.88 1.25
N PRO A 186 -14.72 -9.54 0.01
CA PRO A 186 -14.84 -8.15 -0.39
C PRO A 186 -15.86 -7.42 0.48
N PHE A 187 -15.64 -6.12 0.67
CA PHE A 187 -16.68 -5.24 1.20
C PHE A 187 -17.77 -5.02 0.16
N LYS A 188 -19.03 -5.01 0.60
CA LYS A 188 -20.15 -4.59 -0.23
C LYS A 188 -20.24 -3.07 -0.26
N ASN A 189 -20.92 -2.55 -1.27
CA ASN A 189 -21.19 -1.12 -1.36
C ASN A 189 -21.95 -0.63 -0.11
N GLY A 190 -21.40 0.39 0.55
CA GLY A 190 -21.92 1.01 1.75
C GLY A 190 -22.01 0.12 2.99
N GLU A 191 -21.26 -0.99 3.00
CA GLU A 191 -21.10 -1.82 4.18
C GLU A 191 -20.37 -1.07 5.30
N THR A 192 -20.76 -1.32 6.54
CA THR A 192 -20.16 -0.73 7.74
C THR A 192 -19.89 -1.82 8.79
N LEU A 193 -19.13 -1.49 9.84
CA LEU A 193 -18.93 -2.39 10.96
C LEU A 193 -19.99 -2.23 12.05
N LEU A 194 -20.66 -1.08 12.10
CA LEU A 194 -21.76 -0.81 13.02
C LEU A 194 -23.11 -1.16 12.39
N GLU A 195 -23.83 -2.12 12.97
CA GLU A 195 -25.15 -2.53 12.49
C GLU A 195 -26.14 -1.35 12.43
N GLY A 196 -27.00 -1.35 11.40
CA GLY A 196 -27.99 -0.29 11.19
C GLY A 196 -27.46 0.98 10.53
N THR A 197 -26.18 1.06 10.19
CA THR A 197 -25.59 2.18 9.43
C THR A 197 -25.33 1.81 7.97
N HIS A 198 -25.29 2.81 7.10
CA HIS A 198 -24.95 2.65 5.69
C HIS A 198 -24.00 3.77 5.26
N LEU A 199 -22.89 3.40 4.64
CA LEU A 199 -21.84 4.34 4.24
C LEU A 199 -22.03 4.80 2.79
N ASP A 200 -22.23 6.10 2.58
CA ASP A 200 -22.14 6.71 1.27
C ASP A 200 -20.81 7.46 1.13
N ILE A 201 -19.90 6.91 0.32
CA ILE A 201 -18.57 7.46 0.10
C ILE A 201 -18.63 8.84 -0.55
N ASP A 202 -19.57 9.09 -1.46
CA ASP A 202 -19.71 10.41 -2.09
C ASP A 202 -20.20 11.46 -1.09
N THR A 203 -21.02 11.05 -0.13
CA THR A 203 -21.41 11.92 0.99
C THR A 203 -20.24 12.25 1.90
N GLU A 204 -19.37 11.29 2.24
CA GLU A 204 -18.17 11.58 3.04
C GLU A 204 -17.18 12.50 2.31
N LEU A 205 -17.00 12.31 1.00
CA LEU A 205 -16.18 13.21 0.16
C LEU A 205 -16.73 14.64 0.16
N ARG A 206 -18.05 14.80 0.02
CA ARG A 206 -18.71 16.12 0.11
C ARG A 206 -18.52 16.73 1.50
N LEU A 207 -18.73 15.96 2.56
CA LEU A 207 -18.61 16.41 3.95
C LEU A 207 -17.21 16.98 4.23
N ALA A 208 -16.15 16.26 3.84
CA ALA A 208 -14.78 16.72 4.03
C ALA A 208 -14.49 17.99 3.21
N LYS A 209 -14.99 18.05 1.95
CA LYS A 209 -14.82 19.22 1.08
C LYS A 209 -15.55 20.46 1.61
N ASP A 210 -16.76 20.29 2.12
CA ASP A 210 -17.56 21.39 2.64
C ASP A 210 -16.98 21.93 3.94
N LEU A 211 -16.52 21.07 4.86
CA LEU A 211 -15.80 21.51 6.05
C LEU A 211 -14.52 22.26 5.67
N LYS A 212 -13.75 21.75 4.71
CA LYS A 212 -12.53 22.43 4.23
C LYS A 212 -12.83 23.85 3.73
N LYS A 213 -13.86 24.01 2.90
CA LYS A 213 -14.28 25.33 2.41
C LYS A 213 -14.74 26.26 3.53
N GLN A 214 -15.47 25.74 4.51
CA GLN A 214 -15.91 26.54 5.67
C GLN A 214 -14.70 27.02 6.48
N LEU A 215 -13.73 26.14 6.72
CA LEU A 215 -12.49 26.47 7.42
C LEU A 215 -11.64 27.50 6.66
N GLU A 216 -11.52 27.37 5.34
CA GLU A 216 -10.78 28.33 4.48
C GLU A 216 -11.48 29.70 4.39
N ALA A 217 -12.80 29.76 4.59
CA ALA A 217 -13.57 31.00 4.60
C ALA A 217 -13.60 31.71 5.97
N ASP A 218 -13.24 31.00 7.03
CA ASP A 218 -13.17 31.53 8.39
C ASP A 218 -11.85 32.28 8.61
N VAL A 219 -11.92 33.61 8.58
CA VAL A 219 -10.76 34.50 8.70
C VAL A 219 -10.08 34.39 10.08
N ASP A 220 -10.81 33.94 11.10
CA ASP A 220 -10.30 33.77 12.46
C ASP A 220 -9.70 32.37 12.69
N SER A 221 -9.85 31.46 11.73
CA SER A 221 -9.33 30.10 11.81
C SER A 221 -7.81 30.07 11.62
N SER A 222 -7.11 29.39 12.54
CA SER A 222 -5.68 29.16 12.39
C SER A 222 -5.41 27.85 11.64
N PRO A 223 -4.31 27.72 10.86
CA PRO A 223 -3.96 26.47 10.17
C PRO A 223 -3.86 25.24 11.10
N LYS A 224 -3.52 25.47 12.37
CA LYS A 224 -3.49 24.42 13.40
C LYS A 224 -4.90 23.98 13.79
N ALA A 225 -5.83 24.93 13.95
CA ALA A 225 -7.23 24.65 14.24
C ALA A 225 -7.89 23.91 13.08
N GLU A 226 -7.67 24.35 11.83
CA GLU A 226 -8.17 23.67 10.63
C GLU A 226 -7.68 22.22 10.56
N ARG A 227 -6.37 22.01 10.75
CA ARG A 227 -5.77 20.68 10.73
C ARG A 227 -6.37 19.80 11.82
N LYS A 228 -6.63 20.36 13.01
CA LYS A 228 -7.25 19.63 14.12
C LYS A 228 -8.70 19.27 13.78
N ALA A 229 -9.52 20.21 13.36
CA ALA A 229 -10.91 19.99 12.99
C ALA A 229 -11.06 18.90 11.91
N MET A 230 -10.19 18.93 10.89
CA MET A 230 -10.19 17.93 9.82
C MET A 230 -9.75 16.53 10.29
N LYS A 231 -8.88 16.44 11.32
CA LYS A 231 -8.52 15.16 11.95
C LYS A 231 -9.64 14.64 12.85
N ASP A 232 -10.23 15.52 13.65
CA ASP A 232 -11.36 15.23 14.53
C ASP A 232 -12.57 14.73 13.73
N LEU A 233 -12.83 15.34 12.55
CA LEU A 233 -13.87 14.87 11.62
C LEU A 233 -13.61 13.42 11.21
N GLY A 234 -12.42 13.11 10.70
CA GLY A 234 -12.10 11.76 10.22
C GLY A 234 -12.23 10.70 11.31
N LEU A 235 -11.78 11.01 12.53
CA LEU A 235 -11.90 10.10 13.67
C LEU A 235 -13.38 9.92 14.10
N THR A 236 -14.16 11.00 14.08
CA THR A 236 -15.59 10.96 14.40
C THR A 236 -16.36 10.12 13.38
N ARG A 237 -16.09 10.30 12.08
CA ARG A 237 -16.72 9.52 11.02
C ARG A 237 -16.32 8.05 11.07
N ALA A 238 -15.04 7.75 11.28
CA ALA A 238 -14.58 6.37 11.45
C ALA A 238 -15.35 5.65 12.56
N ARG A 239 -15.42 6.25 13.76
CA ARG A 239 -16.14 5.69 14.91
C ARG A 239 -17.64 5.56 14.66
N HIS A 240 -18.24 6.53 13.98
CA HIS A 240 -19.66 6.51 13.63
C HIS A 240 -20.04 5.26 12.81
N PHE A 241 -19.15 4.78 11.94
CA PHE A 241 -19.39 3.56 11.16
C PHE A 241 -18.73 2.29 11.72
N GLY A 242 -18.16 2.38 12.93
CA GLY A 242 -17.61 1.24 13.68
C GLY A 242 -16.13 0.93 13.42
N TRP A 243 -15.38 1.81 12.75
CA TRP A 243 -13.92 1.68 12.62
C TRP A 243 -13.17 2.48 13.70
N PRO A 244 -12.01 1.97 14.17
CA PRO A 244 -11.32 2.58 15.31
C PRO A 244 -10.62 3.90 14.97
N ASN A 245 -10.25 4.11 13.70
CA ASN A 245 -9.51 5.30 13.26
C ASN A 245 -9.67 5.59 11.76
N THR A 246 -9.25 6.79 11.34
CA THR A 246 -9.37 7.31 9.97
C THR A 246 -8.63 6.46 8.93
N TYR A 247 -7.48 5.90 9.28
CA TYR A 247 -6.70 5.07 8.34
C TYR A 247 -7.47 3.82 7.95
N VAL A 248 -7.87 3.02 8.95
CA VAL A 248 -8.60 1.78 8.72
C VAL A 248 -9.91 2.05 7.97
N PHE A 249 -10.62 3.10 8.37
CA PHE A 249 -11.85 3.52 7.73
C PHE A 249 -11.67 3.84 6.24
N THR A 250 -10.70 4.68 5.90
CA THR A 250 -10.44 5.05 4.49
C THR A 250 -9.86 3.91 3.67
N LYS A 251 -9.15 2.95 4.27
CA LYS A 251 -8.74 1.71 3.58
C LYS A 251 -9.95 0.84 3.23
N SER A 252 -10.93 0.72 4.12
CA SER A 252 -12.17 -0.01 3.81
C SER A 252 -12.96 0.65 2.66
N MET A 253 -13.03 1.99 2.64
CA MET A 253 -13.61 2.73 1.51
C MET A 253 -12.86 2.48 0.20
N GLY A 254 -11.52 2.46 0.23
CA GLY A 254 -10.72 2.13 -0.94
C GLY A 254 -11.05 0.74 -1.50
N GLU A 255 -11.25 -0.26 -0.65
CA GLU A 255 -11.69 -1.58 -1.08
C GLU A 255 -13.11 -1.58 -1.68
N MET A 256 -14.04 -0.80 -1.13
CA MET A 256 -15.38 -0.65 -1.70
C MET A 256 -15.34 0.00 -3.07
N VAL A 257 -14.56 1.07 -3.24
CA VAL A 257 -14.34 1.74 -4.55
C VAL A 257 -13.76 0.77 -5.56
N LEU A 258 -12.79 -0.06 -5.14
CA LEU A 258 -12.19 -1.08 -5.99
C LEU A 258 -13.23 -2.11 -6.46
N GLY A 259 -14.13 -2.53 -5.57
CA GLY A 259 -15.24 -3.44 -5.89
C GLY A 259 -16.32 -2.83 -6.80
N GLN A 260 -16.62 -1.54 -6.62
CA GLN A 260 -17.60 -0.82 -7.44
C GLN A 260 -17.12 -0.56 -8.86
N LEU A 261 -15.86 -0.13 -9.01
CA LEU A 261 -15.35 0.32 -10.31
C LEU A 261 -15.10 -0.81 -11.29
N GLN A 262 -15.02 -2.06 -10.81
CA GLN A 262 -14.74 -3.28 -11.58
C GLN A 262 -13.63 -3.06 -12.62
N CYS A 263 -12.40 -3.39 -12.24
CA CYS A 263 -11.31 -3.42 -13.21
C CYS A 263 -11.50 -4.62 -14.15
N ASP A 264 -11.29 -4.43 -15.45
CA ASP A 264 -11.34 -5.49 -16.47
C ASP A 264 -10.16 -6.48 -16.36
N VAL A 265 -9.43 -6.43 -15.24
CA VAL A 265 -8.26 -7.25 -14.94
C VAL A 265 -8.41 -7.92 -13.58
N PRO A 266 -7.76 -9.07 -13.35
CA PRO A 266 -7.69 -9.69 -12.04
C PRO A 266 -7.20 -8.70 -10.96
N VAL A 267 -7.96 -8.61 -9.86
CA VAL A 267 -7.65 -7.74 -8.72
C VAL A 267 -7.29 -8.59 -7.51
N VAL A 268 -6.16 -8.29 -6.87
CA VAL A 268 -5.73 -8.92 -5.62
C VAL A 268 -5.73 -7.87 -4.52
N ILE A 269 -6.41 -8.14 -3.40
CA ILE A 269 -6.34 -7.30 -2.20
C ILE A 269 -5.51 -8.04 -1.16
N VAL A 270 -4.39 -7.45 -0.75
CA VAL A 270 -3.54 -7.98 0.32
C VAL A 270 -3.83 -7.19 1.59
N ARG A 271 -4.17 -7.87 2.69
CA ARG A 271 -4.51 -7.22 3.97
C ARG A 271 -3.44 -7.52 5.03
N PRO A 272 -2.27 -6.85 5.00
CA PRO A 272 -1.25 -6.99 6.05
C PRO A 272 -1.75 -6.60 7.44
N SER A 273 -1.26 -7.28 8.47
CA SER A 273 -1.27 -6.81 9.86
C SER A 273 -0.12 -5.80 10.10
N ILE A 274 0.40 -5.67 11.32
CA ILE A 274 1.54 -4.78 11.60
C ILE A 274 2.78 -5.34 10.89
N ILE A 275 3.33 -4.56 9.97
CA ILE A 275 4.57 -4.88 9.28
C ILE A 275 5.75 -4.41 10.14
N THR A 276 6.68 -5.33 10.45
CA THR A 276 7.92 -5.02 11.18
C THR A 276 9.18 -5.27 10.33
N SER A 277 10.33 -5.35 10.98
CA SER A 277 11.65 -5.57 10.39
C SER A 277 11.71 -6.75 9.44
N VAL A 278 12.69 -6.69 8.53
CA VAL A 278 13.05 -7.80 7.66
C VAL A 278 13.62 -8.94 8.51
N GLN A 279 13.03 -10.13 8.44
CA GLN A 279 13.50 -11.29 9.24
C GLN A 279 14.78 -11.88 8.67
N ASN A 280 14.82 -12.14 7.35
CA ASN A 280 15.93 -12.84 6.68
C ASN A 280 16.47 -12.01 5.50
N ASP A 281 15.87 -12.13 4.32
CA ASP A 281 16.33 -11.50 3.08
C ASP A 281 15.76 -10.08 2.86
N PRO A 282 16.53 -9.10 2.32
CA PRO A 282 17.97 -9.14 2.00
C PRO A 282 18.88 -8.69 3.16
N LEU A 283 18.31 -8.11 4.22
CA LEU A 283 19.06 -7.48 5.30
C LEU A 283 18.33 -7.72 6.63
N PRO A 284 18.69 -8.77 7.40
CA PRO A 284 18.03 -9.09 8.67
C PRO A 284 18.01 -7.91 9.64
N GLY A 285 16.89 -7.69 10.31
CA GLY A 285 16.68 -6.60 11.26
C GLY A 285 16.50 -5.22 10.62
N TRP A 286 16.52 -5.09 9.29
CA TRP A 286 16.35 -3.79 8.66
C TRP A 286 14.96 -3.21 8.92
N ILE A 287 14.95 -1.97 9.42
CA ILE A 287 13.79 -1.13 9.67
C ILE A 287 14.03 0.24 9.04
N GLU A 288 12.97 0.92 8.62
CA GLU A 288 13.09 2.26 8.06
C GLU A 288 12.18 3.26 8.79
N GLY A 289 12.83 4.07 9.63
CA GLY A 289 12.17 4.97 10.56
C GLY A 289 11.64 4.25 11.81
N THR A 290 10.94 4.98 12.66
CA THR A 290 10.26 4.46 13.85
C THR A 290 8.76 4.36 13.57
N ARG A 291 8.27 3.17 13.19
CA ARG A 291 6.84 2.96 12.91
C ARG A 291 6.23 2.04 13.96
N THR A 292 5.13 2.49 14.58
CA THR A 292 4.30 1.69 15.49
C THR A 292 5.14 0.90 16.51
N ILE A 293 5.33 -0.40 16.28
CA ILE A 293 6.03 -1.33 17.18
C ILE A 293 7.54 -1.07 17.24
N ASP A 294 8.15 -0.51 16.19
CA ASP A 294 9.59 -0.26 16.14
C ASP A 294 10.03 0.72 17.24
N THR A 295 9.15 1.65 17.63
CA THR A 295 9.41 2.60 18.73
C THR A 295 9.54 1.88 20.08
N ILE A 296 8.74 0.84 20.29
CA ILE A 296 8.80 0.01 21.50
C ILE A 296 10.09 -0.81 21.49
N VAL A 297 10.42 -1.43 20.36
CA VAL A 297 11.66 -2.20 20.17
C VAL A 297 12.90 -1.33 20.41
N ILE A 298 12.97 -0.15 19.80
CA ILE A 298 14.09 0.79 19.97
C ILE A 298 14.14 1.34 21.39
N GLY A 299 13.00 1.69 21.97
CA GLY A 299 12.92 2.18 23.36
C GLY A 299 13.46 1.18 24.36
N TYR A 300 13.09 -0.09 24.19
CA TYR A 300 13.62 -1.20 24.99
C TYR A 300 15.12 -1.41 24.75
N ALA A 301 15.56 -1.49 23.48
CA ALA A 301 16.96 -1.70 23.12
C ALA A 301 17.89 -0.59 23.63
N LYS A 302 17.40 0.66 23.66
CA LYS A 302 18.12 1.81 24.23
C LYS A 302 18.01 1.92 25.75
N GLN A 303 17.30 1.00 26.42
CA GLN A 303 17.00 1.05 27.85
C GLN A 303 16.23 2.32 28.29
N ASN A 304 15.60 3.01 27.34
CA ASN A 304 14.76 4.18 27.61
C ASN A 304 13.33 3.81 27.98
N LEU A 305 12.93 2.56 27.75
CA LEU A 305 11.63 2.01 28.09
C LEU A 305 11.80 0.84 29.06
N ALA A 306 11.58 1.09 30.35
CA ALA A 306 11.72 0.08 31.40
C ALA A 306 10.55 -0.93 31.41
N TYR A 307 9.36 -0.49 31.00
CA TYR A 307 8.16 -1.32 30.90
C TYR A 307 7.21 -0.75 29.85
N PHE A 308 6.42 -1.63 29.23
CA PHE A 308 5.37 -1.28 28.28
C PHE A 308 4.03 -1.82 28.81
N LEU A 309 3.06 -0.93 29.04
CA LEU A 309 1.73 -1.33 29.51
C LEU A 309 0.95 -1.94 28.33
N ALA A 310 0.62 -3.21 28.44
CA ALA A 310 -0.20 -3.94 27.47
C ALA A 310 -1.17 -4.86 28.20
N ASP A 311 -2.32 -5.12 27.58
CA ASP A 311 -3.18 -6.21 28.01
C ASP A 311 -2.53 -7.53 27.60
N LEU A 312 -2.19 -8.36 28.60
CA LEU A 312 -1.52 -9.64 28.39
C LEU A 312 -2.40 -10.66 27.65
N ASN A 313 -3.71 -10.42 27.57
CA ASN A 313 -4.63 -11.26 26.80
C ASN A 313 -4.78 -10.80 25.34
N LEU A 314 -4.20 -9.66 24.97
CA LEU A 314 -4.28 -9.14 23.62
C LEU A 314 -3.29 -9.87 22.70
N THR A 315 -3.80 -10.44 21.62
CA THR A 315 -2.95 -11.00 20.56
C THR A 315 -2.47 -9.86 19.66
N MET A 316 -1.15 -9.63 19.63
CA MET A 316 -0.54 -8.69 18.70
C MET A 316 -0.05 -9.44 17.46
N ASP A 317 -0.74 -9.26 16.34
CA ASP A 317 -0.40 -9.90 15.08
C ASP A 317 0.61 -9.05 14.30
N VAL A 318 1.83 -9.57 14.14
CA VAL A 318 2.95 -8.90 13.48
C VAL A 318 3.48 -9.80 12.37
N VAL A 319 3.53 -9.27 11.16
CA VAL A 319 4.13 -9.94 10.01
C VAL A 319 5.51 -9.36 9.72
N SER A 320 6.51 -10.24 9.60
CA SER A 320 7.77 -9.84 8.97
C SER A 320 7.52 -9.59 7.48
N ASN A 321 8.17 -8.57 6.93
CA ASN A 321 8.04 -8.18 5.53
C ASN A 321 8.26 -9.30 4.51
N VAL A 322 9.08 -10.30 4.83
CA VAL A 322 9.37 -11.42 3.90
C VAL A 322 8.10 -12.20 3.59
N VAL A 323 7.16 -12.30 4.54
CA VAL A 323 5.88 -13.03 4.38
C VAL A 323 4.91 -12.27 3.48
N LEU A 324 4.98 -10.93 3.44
CA LEU A 324 4.07 -10.15 2.59
C LEU A 324 4.45 -10.17 1.09
N CYS A 325 5.71 -10.50 0.78
CA CYS A 325 6.21 -10.46 -0.59
C CYS A 325 5.68 -11.58 -1.50
N MET A 326 5.00 -12.62 -0.99
CA MET A 326 4.41 -13.66 -1.85
C MET A 326 3.13 -14.27 -1.26
N GLN A 327 2.00 -13.64 -1.55
CA GLN A 327 0.72 -14.35 -1.61
C GLN A 327 -0.10 -13.83 -2.80
N LEU A 328 0.37 -14.12 -4.02
CA LEU A 328 -0.35 -13.86 -5.26
C LEU A 328 -1.23 -15.07 -5.57
N ARG A 329 -2.56 -14.90 -5.58
CA ARG A 329 -3.48 -15.91 -6.12
C ARG A 329 -4.33 -15.32 -7.25
N TYR A 330 -4.32 -16.05 -8.36
CA TYR A 330 -5.01 -15.79 -9.61
C TYR A 330 -6.54 -15.92 -9.48
N ILE A 331 -7.29 -15.09 -10.22
CA ILE A 331 -8.76 -15.10 -10.33
C ILE A 331 -9.14 -15.23 -11.81
N PRO A 332 -9.86 -16.29 -12.21
CA PRO A 332 -10.67 -16.29 -13.42
C PRO A 332 -12.17 -16.33 -13.06
N GLY A 333 -12.93 -15.31 -13.52
CA GLY A 333 -14.39 -15.37 -13.72
C GLY A 333 -15.29 -15.34 -12.48
N ASN A 334 -16.12 -14.29 -12.38
CA ASN A 334 -17.42 -14.15 -11.67
C ASN A 334 -17.61 -14.76 -10.26
N GLY A 335 -16.55 -15.07 -9.52
CA GLY A 335 -16.64 -15.55 -8.14
C GLY A 335 -15.47 -15.09 -7.29
N TRP A 336 -15.76 -14.56 -6.10
CA TRP A 336 -14.75 -14.23 -5.10
C TRP A 336 -14.22 -15.51 -4.46
N LEU A 337 -12.91 -15.71 -4.47
CA LEU A 337 -12.24 -16.81 -3.78
C LEU A 337 -11.46 -16.27 -2.57
N SER A 338 -11.86 -16.66 -1.36
CA SER A 338 -11.05 -16.48 -0.15
C SER A 338 -9.92 -17.51 -0.14
N VAL A 339 -8.72 -17.08 0.27
CA VAL A 339 -7.54 -17.94 0.35
C VAL A 339 -6.89 -17.71 1.70
N GLN A 340 -7.33 -18.50 2.69
CA GLN A 340 -6.59 -18.61 3.94
C GLN A 340 -5.24 -19.29 3.68
N SER A 341 -4.15 -18.58 3.90
CA SER A 341 -2.86 -19.19 4.18
C SER A 341 -2.77 -19.50 5.68
N SER A 342 -2.23 -20.67 6.02
CA SER A 342 -1.88 -20.98 7.40
C SER A 342 -0.77 -20.02 7.84
N PRO A 343 -0.86 -19.39 9.02
CA PRO A 343 0.27 -18.67 9.57
C PRO A 343 1.42 -19.66 9.70
N VAL A 344 2.58 -19.31 9.15
CA VAL A 344 3.84 -19.92 9.60
C VAL A 344 4.02 -19.42 11.04
N GLN A 345 3.47 -20.16 11.99
CA GLN A 345 3.79 -20.01 13.41
C GLN A 345 5.23 -20.49 13.59
N GLU A 346 6.20 -19.64 13.30
CA GLU A 346 7.47 -19.70 13.99
C GLU A 346 7.33 -18.81 15.21
N SER A 347 7.05 -19.44 16.35
CA SER A 347 7.08 -18.80 17.66
C SER A 347 8.45 -18.15 17.86
N VAL A 348 8.50 -16.83 17.82
CA VAL A 348 9.60 -16.09 18.45
C VAL A 348 9.31 -16.14 19.94
N GLN A 349 10.03 -16.99 20.66
CA GLN A 349 10.08 -16.96 22.14
C GLN A 349 10.85 -15.73 22.62
#